data_AF-A0A7C3GHX8-F1
#
_entry.id   AF-A0A7C3GHX8-F1
#
_cell.length_a   1.000
_cell.length_b   1.000
_cell.length_c   1.000
_cell.angle_alpha   90.00
_cell.angle_beta   90.00
_cell.angle_gamma   90.00
#
_symmetry.space_group_name_H-M   'P 1'
#
loop_
_entity.id
_entity.type
_entity.pdbx_description
1 polymer ?
#
loop_
_entity_poly.entity_id
_entity_poly.type
_entity_poly.pdbx_seq_one_letter_code
_entity_poly.pdbx_strand_id
1 'polypeptide(L)'
;MSEDLKQAALRYHEEGRPGKIAIEVTKPTETQRDLSLAYTPGVAEPVRRIAENPDDAYRYTAKGNLVAVITDGTAVLGLGNVGALAGKPVMEGKGVLFKRFADIDVFDIEVEATDPEDFIETVARIAGGFGGINLEDIAAPRCFEIERKLQERLNIPVFH
;
A
#
# COMPACT_ATOMS: atom_id res chain seq x y z
N MET A 1 -3.99 -20.03 21.63
CA MET A 1 -4.87 -18.86 21.73
C MET A 1 -6.14 -19.30 22.45
N SER A 2 -6.58 -18.60 23.51
CA SER A 2 -7.87 -18.91 24.17
C SER A 2 -9.03 -18.68 23.19
N GLU A 3 -10.15 -19.36 23.42
CA GLU A 3 -11.35 -19.20 22.59
C GLU A 3 -11.88 -17.75 22.65
N ASP A 4 -11.78 -17.12 23.82
CA ASP A 4 -12.14 -15.72 24.02
C ASP A 4 -11.33 -14.76 23.14
N LEU A 5 -10.02 -15.02 22.96
CA LEU A 5 -9.16 -14.17 22.15
C LEU A 5 -9.45 -14.32 20.65
N LYS A 6 -9.83 -15.52 20.18
CA LYS A 6 -10.25 -15.72 18.79
C LYS A 6 -11.50 -14.91 18.46
N GLN A 7 -12.52 -15.03 19.30
CA GLN A 7 -13.77 -14.30 19.10
C GLN A 7 -13.58 -12.79 19.24
N ALA A 8 -12.73 -12.35 20.17
CA ALA A 8 -12.36 -10.94 20.29
C ALA A 8 -11.63 -10.43 19.03
N ALA A 9 -10.72 -11.21 18.45
CA ALA A 9 -10.02 -10.82 17.23
C ALA A 9 -10.97 -10.68 16.04
N LEU A 10 -11.95 -11.59 15.88
CA LEU A 10 -12.96 -11.48 14.82
C LEU A 10 -13.83 -10.23 15.00
N ARG A 11 -14.38 -10.03 16.21
CA ARG A 11 -15.17 -8.81 16.51
C ARG A 11 -14.39 -7.53 16.27
N TYR A 12 -13.11 -7.50 16.64
CA TYR A 12 -12.23 -6.34 16.41
C TYR A 12 -12.12 -5.95 14.93
N HIS A 13 -12.21 -6.90 13.99
CA HIS A 13 -12.16 -6.61 12.55
C HIS A 13 -13.52 -6.31 11.92
N GLU A 14 -14.63 -6.72 12.57
CA GLU A 14 -15.98 -6.65 12.01
C GLU A 14 -16.81 -5.48 12.58
N GLU A 15 -16.71 -5.21 13.88
CA GLU A 15 -17.62 -4.29 14.57
C GLU A 15 -17.35 -2.82 14.21
N GLY A 16 -18.42 -2.05 14.00
CA GLY A 16 -18.34 -0.65 13.62
C GLY A 16 -18.08 -0.49 12.12
N ARG A 17 -16.89 -0.01 11.75
CA ARG A 17 -16.44 0.04 10.35
C ARG A 17 -15.45 -1.09 10.15
N PRO A 18 -15.76 -2.11 9.32
CA PRO A 18 -14.88 -3.26 9.11
C PRO A 18 -13.49 -2.87 8.58
N GLY A 19 -12.51 -3.70 8.92
CA GLY A 19 -11.09 -3.47 8.62
C GLY A 19 -10.42 -2.53 9.62
N LYS A 20 -9.15 -2.23 9.39
CA LYS A 20 -8.30 -1.49 10.36
C LYS A 20 -7.79 -0.15 9.86
N ILE A 21 -8.05 0.17 8.60
CA ILE A 21 -7.52 1.37 7.94
C ILE A 21 -8.64 2.17 7.27
N ALA A 22 -8.41 3.46 7.11
CA ALA A 22 -9.28 4.37 6.39
C ALA A 22 -8.47 5.49 5.74
N ILE A 23 -9.01 6.10 4.69
CA ILE A 23 -8.44 7.30 4.06
C ILE A 23 -9.03 8.53 4.75
N GLU A 24 -8.19 9.53 4.99
CA GLU A 24 -8.57 10.82 5.55
C GLU A 24 -8.37 11.95 4.52
N VAL A 25 -9.26 12.94 4.53
CA VAL A 25 -9.16 14.14 3.70
C VAL A 25 -8.29 15.17 4.42
N THR A 26 -7.16 15.57 3.80
CA THR A 26 -6.16 16.44 4.43
C THR A 26 -6.22 17.92 3.98
N LYS A 27 -7.15 18.26 3.08
CA LYS A 27 -7.34 19.62 2.54
C LYS A 27 -8.80 20.06 2.69
N PRO A 28 -9.10 21.36 2.79
CA PRO A 28 -10.48 21.86 2.80
C PRO A 28 -11.28 21.36 1.59
N THR A 29 -12.55 21.03 1.80
CA THR A 29 -13.48 20.54 0.77
C THR A 29 -14.92 21.05 0.98
N GLU A 30 -15.09 22.13 1.73
CA GLU A 30 -16.42 22.61 2.18
C GLU A 30 -17.05 23.59 1.19
N THR A 31 -16.24 24.38 0.49
CA THR A 31 -16.72 25.42 -0.41
C THR A 31 -16.51 25.08 -1.87
N GLN A 32 -17.24 25.77 -2.76
CA GLN A 32 -17.03 25.67 -4.21
C GLN A 32 -15.57 26.01 -4.58
N ARG A 33 -14.97 26.99 -3.89
CA ARG A 33 -13.57 27.35 -4.10
C ARG A 33 -12.66 26.18 -3.71
N ASP A 34 -12.88 25.55 -2.58
CA ASP A 34 -12.07 24.41 -2.13
C ASP A 34 -12.14 23.25 -3.12
N LEU A 35 -13.34 22.89 -3.56
CA LEU A 35 -13.54 21.83 -4.56
C LEU A 35 -12.91 22.18 -5.91
N SER A 36 -12.92 23.47 -6.30
CA SER A 36 -12.27 23.93 -7.53
C SER A 36 -10.73 23.85 -7.48
N LEU A 37 -10.15 23.81 -6.28
CA LEU A 37 -8.71 23.63 -6.06
C LEU A 37 -8.34 22.14 -5.92
N ALA A 38 -9.13 21.39 -5.16
CA ALA A 38 -8.94 19.95 -4.96
C ALA A 38 -9.17 19.14 -6.25
N TYR A 39 -10.01 19.65 -7.15
CA TYR A 39 -10.34 19.01 -8.42
C TYR A 39 -10.35 20.05 -9.56
N THR A 40 -11.23 19.90 -10.54
CA THR A 40 -11.31 20.78 -11.70
C THR A 40 -11.79 22.19 -11.31
N PRO A 41 -11.16 23.27 -11.85
CA PRO A 41 -10.04 23.26 -12.79
C PRO A 41 -8.65 23.27 -12.15
N GLY A 42 -8.54 23.53 -10.84
CA GLY A 42 -7.27 23.80 -10.15
C GLY A 42 -6.27 22.64 -10.17
N VAL A 43 -6.75 21.40 -10.09
CA VAL A 43 -5.91 20.19 -10.12
C VAL A 43 -5.09 20.06 -11.41
N ALA A 44 -5.46 20.76 -12.48
CA ALA A 44 -4.70 20.75 -13.72
C ALA A 44 -3.27 21.30 -13.54
N GLU A 45 -3.05 22.24 -12.62
CA GLU A 45 -1.70 22.83 -12.45
C GLU A 45 -0.66 21.89 -11.84
N PRO A 46 -0.91 21.20 -10.71
CA PRO A 46 0.06 20.19 -10.24
C PRO A 46 0.28 19.08 -11.27
N VAL A 47 -0.74 18.70 -12.06
CA VAL A 47 -0.57 17.73 -13.16
C VAL A 47 0.42 18.23 -14.21
N ARG A 48 0.26 19.47 -14.69
CA ARG A 48 1.20 20.05 -15.68
C ARG A 48 2.62 20.14 -15.13
N ARG A 49 2.78 20.52 -13.87
CA ARG A 49 4.09 20.55 -13.20
C ARG A 49 4.75 19.18 -13.14
N ILE A 50 4.01 18.14 -12.76
CA ILE A 50 4.54 16.76 -12.70
C ILE A 50 4.87 16.24 -14.10
N ALA A 51 4.09 16.61 -15.12
CA ALA A 51 4.37 16.24 -16.50
C ALA A 51 5.67 16.90 -17.04
N GLU A 52 5.97 18.13 -16.60
CA GLU A 52 7.24 18.83 -16.90
C GLU A 52 8.41 18.26 -16.10
N ASN A 53 8.20 17.96 -14.82
CA ASN A 53 9.20 17.42 -13.91
C ASN A 53 8.60 16.34 -12.99
N PRO A 54 8.84 15.04 -13.24
CA PRO A 54 8.29 13.95 -12.44
C PRO A 54 8.61 14.02 -10.94
N ASP A 55 9.72 14.62 -10.53
CA ASP A 55 10.11 14.75 -9.12
C ASP A 55 9.16 15.69 -8.34
N ASP A 56 8.44 16.58 -9.02
CA ASP A 56 7.42 17.41 -8.38
C ASP A 56 6.25 16.58 -7.82
N ALA A 57 6.14 15.28 -8.16
CA ALA A 57 5.19 14.37 -7.52
C ALA A 57 5.42 14.26 -6.01
N TYR A 58 6.67 14.36 -5.53
CA TYR A 58 6.99 14.39 -4.10
C TYR A 58 6.52 15.68 -3.40
N ARG A 59 6.29 16.76 -4.16
CA ARG A 59 5.87 18.06 -3.63
C ARG A 59 4.35 18.22 -3.64
N TYR A 60 3.69 17.75 -4.70
CA TYR A 60 2.27 18.01 -4.94
C TYR A 60 1.35 16.82 -4.68
N THR A 61 1.88 15.68 -4.24
CA THR A 61 1.09 14.48 -3.94
C THR A 61 1.53 13.85 -2.61
N ALA A 62 0.79 12.82 -2.17
CA ALA A 62 1.16 12.02 -1.01
C ALA A 62 2.35 11.08 -1.25
N LYS A 63 2.89 10.98 -2.47
CA LYS A 63 3.94 10.01 -2.85
C LYS A 63 5.10 9.96 -1.85
N GLY A 64 5.55 11.10 -1.32
CA GLY A 64 6.67 11.14 -0.39
C GLY A 64 6.44 10.49 0.97
N ASN A 65 5.18 10.32 1.41
CA ASN A 65 4.82 9.68 2.68
C ASN A 65 4.09 8.34 2.49
N LEU A 66 3.86 7.92 1.23
CA LEU A 66 3.00 6.79 0.91
C LEU A 66 3.83 5.55 0.54
N VAL A 67 3.65 4.46 1.28
CA VAL A 67 4.28 3.15 1.03
C VAL A 67 3.23 2.14 0.56
N ALA A 68 3.56 1.32 -0.43
CA ALA A 68 2.75 0.15 -0.76
C ALA A 68 3.23 -1.05 0.06
N VAL A 69 2.33 -1.66 0.84
CA VAL A 69 2.57 -2.98 1.45
C VAL A 69 1.98 -4.03 0.51
N ILE A 70 2.81 -4.86 -0.12
CA ILE A 70 2.39 -5.74 -1.21
C ILE A 70 2.68 -7.20 -0.88
N THR A 71 1.69 -8.07 -1.07
CA THR A 71 1.78 -9.51 -0.84
C THR A 71 1.10 -10.31 -1.95
N ASP A 72 1.53 -11.56 -2.17
CA ASP A 72 0.78 -12.58 -2.92
C ASP A 72 0.06 -13.58 -1.99
N GLY A 73 0.22 -13.43 -0.67
CA GLY A 73 -0.38 -14.28 0.35
C GLY A 73 0.18 -15.71 0.39
N THR A 74 1.36 -15.95 -0.20
CA THR A 74 1.94 -17.30 -0.28
C THR A 74 2.65 -17.77 0.99
N ALA A 75 2.96 -16.86 1.93
CA ALA A 75 3.58 -17.19 3.21
C ALA A 75 3.04 -16.34 4.37
N VAL A 76 1.72 -16.28 4.53
CA VAL A 76 1.08 -15.47 5.57
C VAL A 76 1.33 -16.07 6.94
N LEU A 77 2.18 -15.41 7.74
CA LEU A 77 2.54 -15.82 9.09
C LEU A 77 2.96 -17.30 9.15
N GLY A 78 2.37 -18.09 10.06
CA GLY A 78 2.53 -19.55 10.12
C GLY A 78 1.43 -20.33 9.39
N LEU A 79 0.58 -19.65 8.61
CA LEU A 79 -0.56 -20.25 7.90
C LEU A 79 -0.18 -20.74 6.50
N GLY A 80 0.98 -20.32 6.00
CA GLY A 80 1.47 -20.71 4.68
C GLY A 80 0.71 -20.01 3.56
N ASN A 81 0.52 -20.72 2.45
CA ASN A 81 -0.17 -20.18 1.29
C ASN A 81 -1.69 -20.22 1.52
N VAL A 82 -2.26 -19.05 1.83
CA VAL A 82 -3.71 -18.84 2.01
C VAL A 82 -4.31 -18.01 0.87
N GLY A 83 -3.48 -17.55 -0.06
CA GLY A 83 -3.83 -16.67 -1.15
C GLY A 83 -3.89 -15.19 -0.76
N ALA A 84 -3.75 -14.32 -1.75
CA ALA A 84 -3.59 -12.88 -1.56
C ALA A 84 -4.69 -12.27 -0.68
N LEU A 85 -5.97 -12.52 -0.99
CA LEU A 85 -7.10 -11.95 -0.26
C LEU A 85 -7.13 -12.33 1.22
N ALA A 86 -6.77 -13.57 1.58
CA ALA A 86 -6.76 -14.02 2.97
C ALA A 86 -5.61 -13.36 3.77
N GLY A 87 -4.58 -12.85 3.10
CA GLY A 87 -3.51 -12.04 3.69
C GLY A 87 -3.94 -10.61 4.05
N LYS A 88 -5.05 -10.10 3.50
CA LYS A 88 -5.49 -8.71 3.68
C LYS A 88 -5.52 -8.23 5.14
N PRO A 89 -6.06 -8.98 6.11
CA PRO A 89 -6.01 -8.53 7.51
C PRO A 89 -4.58 -8.34 7.99
N VAL A 90 -3.61 -9.15 7.58
CA VAL A 90 -2.20 -8.97 7.99
C VAL A 90 -1.63 -7.69 7.37
N MET A 91 -1.93 -7.42 6.10
CA MET A 91 -1.43 -6.23 5.39
C MET A 91 -2.03 -4.92 5.95
N GLU A 92 -3.33 -4.88 6.23
CA GLU A 92 -3.93 -3.76 6.96
C GLU A 92 -3.27 -3.57 8.33
N GLY A 93 -2.91 -4.68 9.00
CA GLY A 93 -2.18 -4.67 10.26
C GLY A 93 -0.81 -4.00 10.13
N LYS A 94 -0.07 -4.30 9.06
CA LYS A 94 1.19 -3.60 8.74
C LYS A 94 0.96 -2.11 8.52
N GLY A 95 -0.09 -1.73 7.79
CA GLY A 95 -0.50 -0.33 7.64
C GLY A 95 -0.73 0.38 8.97
N VAL A 96 -1.42 -0.26 9.92
CA VAL A 96 -1.59 0.27 11.29
C VAL A 96 -0.24 0.51 11.97
N LEU A 97 0.73 -0.41 11.83
CA LEU A 97 2.05 -0.26 12.44
C LEU A 97 2.85 0.89 11.82
N PHE A 98 2.91 0.97 10.48
CA PHE A 98 3.56 2.07 9.76
C PHE A 98 3.00 3.43 10.19
N LYS A 99 1.67 3.56 10.20
CA LYS A 99 1.02 4.82 10.58
C LYS A 99 1.24 5.15 12.06
N ARG A 100 1.01 4.19 12.96
CA ARG A 100 1.02 4.43 14.42
C ARG A 100 2.40 4.76 14.97
N PHE A 101 3.46 4.19 14.39
CA PHE A 101 4.82 4.29 14.92
C PHE A 101 5.75 5.18 14.10
N ALA A 102 5.45 5.46 12.83
CA ALA A 102 6.31 6.26 11.96
C ALA A 102 5.57 7.37 11.18
N ASP A 103 4.25 7.51 11.35
CA ASP A 103 3.39 8.43 10.58
C ASP A 103 3.47 8.23 9.05
N ILE A 104 3.76 7.00 8.63
CA ILE A 104 3.81 6.61 7.21
C ILE A 104 2.41 6.16 6.76
N ASP A 105 1.94 6.73 5.65
CA ASP A 105 0.69 6.31 5.03
C ASP A 105 0.91 5.05 4.20
N VAL A 106 -0.04 4.13 4.23
CA VAL A 106 0.06 2.83 3.56
C VAL A 106 -1.18 2.54 2.72
N PHE A 107 -0.94 2.01 1.51
CA PHE A 107 -1.92 1.16 0.85
C PHE A 107 -1.43 -0.28 0.85
N ASP A 108 -2.27 -1.17 1.34
CA ASP A 108 -2.12 -2.61 1.18
C ASP A 108 -2.61 -3.05 -0.20
N ILE A 109 -1.82 -3.91 -0.86
CA ILE A 109 -2.09 -4.39 -2.21
C ILE A 109 -1.87 -5.91 -2.24
N GLU A 110 -2.98 -6.63 -2.25
CA GLU A 110 -3.01 -8.09 -2.40
C GLU A 110 -2.99 -8.44 -3.90
N VAL A 111 -1.85 -8.90 -4.40
CA VAL A 111 -1.67 -9.25 -5.82
C VAL A 111 -1.90 -10.75 -6.02
N GLU A 112 -2.96 -11.10 -6.73
CA GLU A 112 -3.20 -12.48 -7.17
C GLU A 112 -2.30 -12.80 -8.37
N ALA A 113 -1.13 -13.38 -8.10
CA ALA A 113 -0.19 -13.81 -9.13
C ALA A 113 0.38 -15.20 -8.81
N THR A 114 0.25 -16.13 -9.75
CA THR A 114 0.82 -17.48 -9.62
C THR A 114 2.32 -17.51 -9.99
N ASP A 115 2.72 -16.69 -10.97
CA ASP A 115 4.09 -16.56 -11.45
C ASP A 115 4.78 -15.35 -10.78
N PRO A 116 6.01 -15.50 -10.26
CA PRO A 116 6.79 -14.38 -9.74
C PRO A 116 6.97 -13.22 -10.72
N GLU A 117 7.10 -13.49 -12.03
CA GLU A 117 7.29 -12.44 -13.03
C GLU A 117 6.03 -11.58 -13.21
N ASP A 118 4.84 -12.19 -13.16
CA ASP A 118 3.57 -11.47 -13.19
C ASP A 118 3.44 -10.54 -11.97
N PHE A 119 3.89 -11.02 -10.80
CA PHE A 119 3.94 -10.22 -9.58
C PHE A 119 4.90 -9.03 -9.72
N ILE A 120 6.13 -9.28 -10.18
CA ILE A 120 7.16 -8.24 -10.40
C ILE A 120 6.65 -7.18 -11.38
N GLU A 121 6.07 -7.60 -12.50
CA GLU A 121 5.56 -6.69 -13.52
C GLU A 121 4.40 -5.84 -12.99
N THR A 122 3.50 -6.46 -12.21
CA THR A 122 2.40 -5.73 -11.56
C THR A 122 2.91 -4.67 -10.61
N VAL A 123 3.84 -5.02 -9.71
CA VAL A 123 4.44 -4.06 -8.77
C VAL A 123 5.17 -2.95 -9.52
N ALA A 124 5.95 -3.30 -10.54
CA ALA A 124 6.74 -2.32 -11.28
C ALA A 124 5.87 -1.28 -12.02
N ARG A 125 4.70 -1.69 -12.54
CA ARG A 125 3.77 -0.78 -13.22
C ARG A 125 3.12 0.23 -12.29
N ILE A 126 2.91 -0.12 -11.01
CA ILE A 126 2.25 0.76 -10.04
C ILE A 126 3.22 1.54 -9.15
N ALA A 127 4.50 1.14 -9.10
CA ALA A 127 5.53 1.73 -8.22
C ALA A 127 5.65 3.25 -8.34
N GLY A 128 5.36 3.82 -9.51
CA GLY A 128 5.36 5.27 -9.73
C GLY A 128 4.48 6.08 -8.78
N GLY A 129 3.43 5.47 -8.20
CA GLY A 129 2.54 6.12 -7.23
C GLY A 129 3.07 6.20 -5.79
N PHE A 130 4.13 5.48 -5.46
CA PHE A 130 4.57 5.27 -4.07
C PHE A 130 5.97 5.83 -3.80
N GLY A 131 6.24 6.23 -2.57
CA GLY A 131 7.57 6.64 -2.12
C GLY A 131 8.46 5.45 -1.74
N GLY A 132 7.86 4.28 -1.49
CA GLY A 132 8.55 3.03 -1.24
C GLY A 132 7.62 1.82 -1.36
N ILE A 133 8.23 0.65 -1.53
CA ILE A 133 7.54 -0.65 -1.58
C ILE A 133 8.04 -1.50 -0.41
N ASN A 134 7.09 -2.05 0.35
CA ASN A 134 7.32 -3.07 1.37
C ASN A 134 6.68 -4.38 0.90
N LEU A 135 7.49 -5.32 0.44
CA LEU A 135 7.06 -6.68 0.16
C LEU A 135 6.78 -7.40 1.47
N GLU A 136 5.76 -8.24 1.52
CA GLU A 136 5.38 -8.91 2.78
C GLU A 136 4.78 -10.30 2.51
N ASP A 137 5.09 -11.27 3.37
CA ASP A 137 4.46 -12.60 3.38
C ASP A 137 4.52 -13.35 2.02
N ILE A 138 5.65 -13.21 1.31
CA ILE A 138 5.93 -13.91 0.05
C ILE A 138 6.84 -15.11 0.32
N ALA A 139 6.47 -16.29 -0.16
CA ALA A 139 7.18 -17.53 0.12
C ALA A 139 8.62 -17.54 -0.43
N ALA A 140 9.51 -18.21 0.29
CA ALA A 140 10.81 -18.61 -0.25
C ALA A 140 10.66 -19.78 -1.24
N PRO A 141 11.54 -19.89 -2.26
CA PRO A 141 12.65 -19.00 -2.58
C PRO A 141 12.26 -17.81 -3.49
N ARG A 142 11.02 -17.73 -3.97
CA ARG A 142 10.60 -16.72 -4.98
C ARG A 142 10.77 -15.28 -4.49
N CYS A 143 10.60 -15.05 -3.19
CA CYS A 143 10.71 -13.72 -2.61
C CYS A 143 12.09 -13.06 -2.84
N PHE A 144 13.17 -13.84 -2.84
CA PHE A 144 14.52 -13.32 -3.10
C PHE A 144 14.69 -12.83 -4.54
N GLU A 145 14.08 -13.53 -5.50
CA GLU A 145 14.11 -13.10 -6.91
C GLU A 145 13.25 -11.85 -7.10
N ILE A 146 12.04 -11.84 -6.51
CA ILE A 146 11.12 -10.71 -6.57
C ILE A 146 11.77 -9.44 -6.00
N GLU A 147 12.32 -9.53 -4.78
CA GLU A 147 12.98 -8.40 -4.13
C GLU A 147 14.14 -7.87 -4.98
N ARG A 148 15.06 -8.74 -5.40
CA ARG A 148 16.22 -8.34 -6.22
C ARG A 148 15.80 -7.66 -7.51
N LYS A 149 14.89 -8.27 -8.27
CA LYS A 149 14.43 -7.72 -9.56
C LYS A 149 13.73 -6.37 -9.38
N LEU A 150 12.95 -6.20 -8.32
CA LEU A 150 12.30 -4.92 -8.04
C LEU A 150 13.30 -3.85 -7.59
N GLN A 151 14.28 -4.19 -6.75
CA GLN A 151 15.37 -3.28 -6.38
C GLN A 151 16.20 -2.82 -7.58
N GLU A 152 16.47 -3.70 -8.55
CA GLU A 152 17.21 -3.37 -9.77
C GLU A 152 16.41 -2.48 -10.73
N ARG A 153 15.08 -2.61 -10.73
CA ARG A 153 14.21 -2.02 -11.75
C ARG A 153 13.54 -0.71 -11.31
N LEU A 154 13.39 -0.49 -10.00
CA LEU A 154 12.65 0.65 -9.46
C LEU A 154 13.56 1.76 -8.94
N ASN A 155 13.13 3.01 -9.16
CA ASN A 155 13.81 4.21 -8.67
C ASN A 155 13.36 4.63 -7.26
N ILE A 156 12.72 3.72 -6.52
CA ILE A 156 12.26 3.92 -5.14
C ILE A 156 12.74 2.75 -4.27
N PRO A 157 12.89 2.94 -2.95
CA PRO A 157 13.28 1.87 -2.05
C PRO A 157 12.29 0.70 -2.10
N VAL A 158 12.84 -0.51 -2.20
CA VAL A 158 12.10 -1.77 -2.07
C VAL A 158 12.71 -2.56 -0.92
N PHE A 159 11.87 -2.95 0.03
CA PHE A 159 12.25 -3.72 1.20
C PHE A 159 11.34 -4.94 1.33
N HIS A 160 11.87 -6.08 1.76
CA HIS A 160 11.12 -7.26 2.13
C HIS A 160 11.36 -7.59 3.61
#